data_AF-A0A7R9JGT7-F1
#
_entry.id   AF-A0A7R9JGT7-F1
#
_cell.length_a   1.000
_cell.length_b   1.000
_cell.length_c   1.000
_cell.angle_alpha   90.00
_cell.angle_beta   90.00
_cell.angle_gamma   90.00
#
_symmetry.space_group_name_H-M   'P 1'
#
loop_
_entity.id
_entity.type
_entity.pdbx_description
1 polymer ?
#
loop_
_entity_poly.entity_id
_entity_poly.type
_entity_poly.pdbx_seq_one_letter_code
_entity_poly.pdbx_strand_id
1 'polypeptide(L)'
;DNAVCDAGGQNNQPSEKVRKVKDEYERKLTDMQKELKRLQSAQREHVKLLRNQSQHESQLRSLKSDLNEMKKSKVKLMNRMKEEAQRHKEADLVKKREIAQLRKASRRQEHQIRSLESDTKIKEALLRRKNEEVSALRRATRTNMSNKAAGRVGPRHTTTRSKTINFSPKVAKQKWQAMEKNISKMALNKQAVAAIEREMERQITERERLSHELEKLTRQRDLMCRSGTEEVLLQDLDEQIENIRANIEYVQENIAEAQQNVVQAHLVSLKRDLTCSFEASDQRTTANNIPTAHQDNSLSEELQEHRIQLSRVSKLPGEILTGADIAGQNL
;
A
#
# COMPACT_ATOMS: atom_id res chain seq x y z
N ASP A 1 115.82 33.90 21.26
CA ASP A 1 115.09 34.65 22.30
C ASP A 1 114.56 35.96 21.78
N ASN A 2 113.28 36.21 22.10
CA ASN A 2 112.52 37.47 22.15
C ASN A 2 112.36 38.34 20.88
N ALA A 3 111.26 39.06 20.63
CA ALA A 3 109.87 39.08 21.11
C ALA A 3 109.12 40.21 20.35
N VAL A 4 107.91 39.92 19.86
CA VAL A 4 106.64 40.71 19.86
C VAL A 4 106.59 42.20 19.43
N CYS A 5 105.61 42.52 18.56
CA CYS A 5 104.60 43.63 18.60
C CYS A 5 104.14 43.98 17.16
N ASP A 6 102.94 43.57 16.72
CA ASP A 6 101.65 44.29 16.81
C ASP A 6 101.61 45.65 16.08
N ALA A 7 100.77 45.74 15.03
CA ALA A 7 100.14 46.98 14.58
C ALA A 7 98.98 46.71 13.58
N GLY A 8 97.76 46.69 14.11
CA GLY A 8 96.72 47.62 13.66
C GLY A 8 95.92 47.27 12.40
N GLY A 9 94.78 46.61 12.60
CA GLY A 9 93.67 46.63 11.66
C GLY A 9 93.14 48.06 11.46
N GLN A 10 93.21 48.58 10.24
CA GLN A 10 92.63 49.87 9.87
C GLN A 10 91.14 49.72 9.57
N ASN A 11 90.36 50.28 10.49
CA ASN A 11 88.93 50.53 10.43
C ASN A 11 88.59 51.54 9.31
N ASN A 12 87.85 51.11 8.29
CA ASN A 12 87.39 51.95 7.19
C ASN A 12 85.86 52.17 7.35
N GLN A 13 85.44 53.15 8.15
CA GLN A 13 84.01 53.50 8.30
C GLN A 13 83.59 54.55 7.24
N PRO A 14 82.53 54.29 6.44
CA PRO A 14 81.90 55.34 5.65
C PRO A 14 81.25 56.36 6.58
N SER A 15 81.40 57.65 6.28
CA SER A 15 80.79 58.77 7.01
C SER A 15 79.34 58.45 7.40
N GLU A 16 79.03 58.53 8.69
CA GLU A 16 77.75 58.11 9.28
C GLU A 16 76.51 58.75 8.61
N LYS A 17 76.69 59.95 8.03
CA LYS A 17 75.66 60.67 7.26
C LYS A 17 75.36 60.01 5.91
N VAL A 18 76.36 59.51 5.21
CA VAL A 18 76.19 58.81 3.92
C VAL A 18 75.49 57.49 4.12
N ARG A 19 75.80 56.77 5.22
CA ARG A 19 75.10 55.55 5.59
C ARG A 19 73.62 55.81 5.88
N LYS A 20 73.31 56.84 6.68
CA LYS A 20 71.93 57.24 6.99
C LYS A 20 71.11 57.56 5.73
N VAL A 21 71.69 58.33 4.79
CA VAL A 21 71.02 58.65 3.52
C VAL A 21 70.77 57.38 2.70
N LYS A 22 71.77 56.49 2.59
CA LYS A 22 71.63 55.20 1.90
C LYS A 22 70.53 54.34 2.53
N ASP A 23 70.53 54.20 3.86
CA ASP A 23 69.53 53.44 4.61
C ASP A 23 68.11 54.01 4.40
N GLU A 24 67.97 55.32 4.28
CA GLU A 24 66.69 56.00 4.08
C GLU A 24 66.13 55.78 2.66
N TYR A 25 66.98 55.81 1.63
CA TYR A 25 66.61 55.41 0.29
C TYR A 25 66.27 53.93 0.19
N GLU A 26 67.05 53.05 0.82
CA GLU A 26 66.77 51.62 0.87
C GLU A 26 65.40 51.36 1.54
N ARG A 27 65.11 52.00 2.67
CA ARG A 27 63.78 51.94 3.31
C ARG A 27 62.67 52.39 2.36
N LYS A 28 62.81 53.56 1.73
CA LYS A 28 61.80 54.10 0.81
C LYS A 28 61.54 53.17 -0.37
N LEU A 29 62.60 52.53 -0.90
CA LEU A 29 62.49 51.58 -2.00
C LEU A 29 61.78 50.29 -1.54
N THR A 30 62.09 49.79 -0.34
CA THR A 30 61.38 48.63 0.23
C THR A 30 59.92 48.92 0.52
N ASP A 31 59.58 50.10 1.01
CA ASP A 31 58.20 50.48 1.31
C ASP A 31 57.40 50.67 0.02
N MET A 32 58.01 51.26 -1.02
CA MET A 32 57.39 51.37 -2.33
C MET A 32 57.18 49.99 -2.98
N GLN A 33 58.11 49.05 -2.81
CA GLN A 33 57.94 47.65 -3.24
C GLN A 33 56.83 46.93 -2.47
N LYS A 34 56.68 47.18 -1.15
CA LYS A 34 55.57 46.62 -0.35
C LYS A 34 54.23 47.18 -0.81
N GLU A 35 54.14 48.49 -1.06
CA GLU A 35 52.90 49.13 -1.50
C GLU A 35 52.49 48.65 -2.89
N LEU A 36 53.45 48.48 -3.81
CA LEU A 36 53.19 47.91 -5.13
C LEU A 36 52.63 46.49 -5.04
N LYS A 37 53.20 45.64 -4.16
CA LYS A 37 52.66 44.29 -3.90
C LYS A 37 51.26 44.35 -3.28
N ARG A 38 51.01 45.28 -2.36
CA ARG A 38 49.69 45.48 -1.73
C ARG A 38 48.63 45.86 -2.77
N LEU A 39 48.95 46.81 -3.66
CA LEU A 39 48.07 47.25 -4.74
C LEU A 39 47.81 46.13 -5.75
N GLN A 40 48.82 45.37 -6.14
CA GLN A 40 48.65 44.20 -7.02
C GLN A 40 47.77 43.11 -6.38
N SER A 41 47.92 42.86 -5.08
CA SER A 41 47.04 41.93 -4.35
C SER A 41 45.59 42.42 -4.33
N ALA A 42 45.37 43.70 -4.03
CA ALA A 42 44.04 44.29 -4.04
C ALA A 42 43.40 44.24 -5.43
N GLN A 43 44.18 44.45 -6.50
CA GLN A 43 43.70 44.32 -7.88
C GLN A 43 43.27 42.89 -8.22
N ARG A 44 44.04 41.87 -7.80
CA ARG A 44 43.67 40.46 -7.99
C ARG A 44 42.39 40.10 -7.24
N GLU A 45 42.26 40.55 -6.01
CA GLU A 45 41.05 40.34 -5.21
C GLU A 45 39.82 41.04 -5.81
N HIS A 46 39.98 42.26 -6.34
CA HIS A 46 38.89 42.97 -7.03
C HIS A 46 38.41 42.21 -8.28
N VAL A 47 39.33 41.68 -9.09
CA VAL A 47 38.98 40.85 -10.26
C VAL A 47 38.26 39.57 -9.84
N LYS A 48 38.69 38.95 -8.73
CA LYS A 48 38.03 37.76 -8.18
C LYS A 48 36.61 38.08 -7.69
N LEU A 49 36.43 39.20 -6.99
CA LEU A 49 35.13 39.64 -6.51
C LEU A 49 34.14 39.90 -7.65
N LEU A 50 34.58 40.55 -8.74
CA LEU A 50 33.78 40.77 -9.95
C LEU A 50 33.30 39.46 -10.58
N ARG A 51 34.17 38.44 -10.66
CA ARG A 51 33.79 37.12 -11.17
C ARG A 51 32.75 36.44 -10.27
N ASN A 52 32.96 36.50 -8.95
CA ASN A 52 32.01 35.94 -7.98
C ASN A 52 30.66 36.65 -8.05
N GLN A 53 30.65 37.99 -8.16
CA GLN A 53 29.43 38.77 -8.31
C GLN A 53 28.66 38.37 -9.57
N SER A 54 29.34 38.27 -10.71
CA SER A 54 28.74 37.80 -11.98
C SER A 54 28.17 36.38 -11.85
N GLN A 55 28.87 35.49 -11.14
CA GLN A 55 28.40 34.12 -10.88
C GLN A 55 27.12 34.11 -10.03
N HIS A 56 27.08 34.87 -8.94
CA HIS A 56 25.90 35.00 -8.10
C HIS A 56 24.70 35.60 -8.84
N GLU A 57 24.94 36.60 -9.69
CA GLU A 57 23.89 37.16 -10.55
C GLU A 57 23.35 36.12 -11.54
N SER A 58 24.21 35.28 -12.10
CA SER A 58 23.79 34.19 -12.99
C SER A 58 22.94 33.15 -12.26
N GLN A 59 23.38 32.74 -11.07
CA GLN A 59 22.62 31.83 -10.20
C GLN A 59 21.24 32.41 -9.85
N LEU A 60 21.16 33.69 -9.50
CA LEU A 60 19.90 34.36 -9.23
C LEU A 60 18.97 34.39 -10.45
N ARG A 61 19.51 34.56 -11.66
CA ARG A 61 18.72 34.49 -12.90
C ARG A 61 18.20 33.08 -13.16
N SER A 62 19.03 32.05 -12.95
CA SER A 62 18.63 30.64 -13.08
C SER A 62 17.49 30.30 -12.12
N LEU A 63 17.68 30.56 -10.82
CA LEU A 63 16.68 30.26 -9.80
C LEU A 63 15.35 30.99 -10.03
N LYS A 64 15.39 32.23 -10.56
CA LYS A 64 14.17 32.96 -10.95
C LYS A 64 13.47 32.31 -12.15
N SER A 65 14.22 31.79 -13.11
CA SER A 65 13.67 31.04 -14.25
C SER A 65 13.01 29.75 -13.78
N ASP A 66 13.72 28.96 -12.97
CA ASP A 66 13.25 27.67 -12.43
C ASP A 66 12.00 27.85 -11.57
N LEU A 67 11.97 28.90 -10.75
CA LEU A 67 10.78 29.25 -9.95
C LEU A 67 9.57 29.59 -10.85
N ASN A 68 9.79 30.29 -11.96
CA ASN A 68 8.72 30.61 -12.90
C ASN A 68 8.24 29.37 -13.66
N GLU A 69 9.14 28.46 -14.02
CA GLU A 69 8.78 27.18 -14.62
C GLU A 69 8.00 26.30 -13.65
N MET A 70 8.46 26.20 -12.40
CA MET A 70 7.76 25.47 -11.35
C MET A 70 6.37 26.04 -11.09
N LYS A 71 6.19 27.36 -11.10
CA LYS A 71 4.87 28.00 -11.02
C LYS A 71 3.96 27.59 -12.19
N LYS A 72 4.48 27.56 -13.42
CA LYS A 72 3.72 27.09 -14.60
C LYS A 72 3.34 25.62 -14.46
N SER A 73 4.27 24.77 -14.01
CA SER A 73 4.04 23.34 -13.77
C SER A 73 2.99 23.12 -12.69
N LYS A 74 3.04 23.88 -11.58
CA LYS A 74 2.02 23.85 -10.52
C LYS A 74 0.63 24.20 -11.06
N VAL A 75 0.51 25.23 -11.89
CA VAL A 75 -0.79 25.61 -12.48
C VAL A 75 -1.31 24.53 -13.42
N LYS A 76 -0.44 23.96 -14.26
CA LYS A 76 -0.81 22.82 -15.14
C LYS A 76 -1.30 21.62 -14.33
N LEU A 77 -0.61 21.28 -13.25
CA LEU A 77 -1.02 20.19 -12.35
C LEU A 77 -2.36 20.49 -11.68
N MET A 78 -2.54 21.69 -11.12
CA MET A 78 -3.80 22.10 -10.49
C MET A 78 -4.98 22.00 -11.47
N ASN A 79 -4.77 22.35 -12.74
CA ASN A 79 -5.81 22.21 -13.76
C ASN A 79 -6.10 20.74 -14.10
N ARG A 80 -5.07 19.89 -14.23
CA ARG A 80 -5.25 18.45 -14.42
C ARG A 80 -6.02 17.82 -13.27
N MET A 81 -5.66 18.15 -12.03
CA MET A 81 -6.37 17.67 -10.84
C MET A 81 -7.85 18.10 -10.83
N LYS A 82 -8.14 19.34 -11.24
CA LYS A 82 -9.53 19.83 -11.33
C LYS A 82 -10.32 19.11 -12.43
N GLU A 83 -9.72 18.91 -13.60
CA GLU A 83 -10.36 18.20 -14.72
C GLU A 83 -10.63 16.73 -14.36
N GLU A 84 -9.66 16.06 -13.75
CA GLU A 84 -9.78 14.67 -13.33
C GLU A 84 -10.84 14.50 -12.24
N ALA A 85 -10.86 15.39 -11.23
CA ALA A 85 -11.91 15.40 -10.21
C ALA A 85 -13.30 15.61 -10.82
N GLN A 86 -13.42 16.47 -11.85
CA GLN A 86 -14.68 16.69 -12.55
C GLN A 86 -15.10 15.47 -13.38
N ARG A 87 -14.16 14.85 -14.09
CA ARG A 87 -14.39 13.61 -14.85
C ARG A 87 -14.84 12.46 -13.96
N HIS A 88 -14.27 12.32 -12.76
CA HIS A 88 -14.72 11.34 -11.76
C HIS A 88 -16.16 11.59 -11.32
N LYS A 89 -16.53 12.84 -11.00
CA LYS A 89 -17.91 13.20 -10.63
C LYS A 89 -18.90 12.84 -11.74
N GLU A 90 -18.55 13.12 -12.99
CA GLU A 90 -19.40 12.80 -14.15
C GLU A 90 -19.55 11.28 -14.35
N ALA A 91 -18.46 10.53 -14.23
CA ALA A 91 -18.49 9.06 -14.30
C ALA A 91 -19.39 8.45 -13.21
N ASP A 92 -19.33 8.97 -11.98
CA ASP A 92 -20.17 8.51 -10.87
C ASP A 92 -21.65 8.81 -11.11
N LEU A 93 -21.96 9.98 -11.68
CA LEU A 93 -23.33 10.31 -12.07
C LEU A 93 -23.85 9.39 -13.17
N VAL A 94 -23.03 9.04 -14.15
CA VAL A 94 -23.39 8.09 -15.22
C VAL A 94 -23.66 6.71 -14.63
N LYS A 95 -22.75 6.16 -13.81
CA LYS A 95 -22.93 4.87 -13.13
C LYS A 95 -24.19 4.86 -12.26
N LYS A 96 -24.46 5.95 -11.54
CA LYS A 96 -25.68 6.08 -10.71
C LYS A 96 -26.95 6.03 -11.55
N ARG A 97 -26.96 6.67 -12.73
CA ARG A 97 -28.09 6.61 -13.67
C ARG A 97 -28.28 5.22 -14.25
N GLU A 98 -27.19 4.56 -14.65
CA GLU A 98 -27.22 3.19 -15.17
C GLU A 98 -27.77 2.21 -14.11
N ILE A 99 -27.28 2.26 -12.88
CA ILE A 99 -27.79 1.46 -11.76
C ILE A 99 -29.30 1.71 -11.56
N ALA A 100 -29.74 2.97 -11.63
CA ALA A 100 -31.16 3.30 -11.48
C ALA A 100 -32.02 2.71 -12.61
N GLN A 101 -31.51 2.73 -13.86
CA GLN A 101 -32.18 2.13 -15.02
C GLN A 101 -32.25 0.61 -14.91
N LEU A 102 -31.13 -0.05 -14.57
CA LEU A 102 -31.08 -1.50 -14.36
C LEU A 102 -32.02 -1.94 -13.23
N ARG A 103 -32.07 -1.21 -12.12
CA ARG A 103 -33.03 -1.46 -11.02
C ARG A 103 -34.47 -1.31 -11.50
N LYS A 104 -34.78 -0.33 -12.37
CA LYS A 104 -36.12 -0.15 -12.93
C LYS A 104 -36.49 -1.29 -13.88
N ALA A 105 -35.57 -1.74 -14.72
CA ALA A 105 -35.77 -2.88 -15.63
C ALA A 105 -35.98 -4.18 -14.84
N SER A 106 -35.15 -4.43 -13.82
CA SER A 106 -35.26 -5.59 -12.92
C SER A 106 -36.64 -5.63 -12.24
N ARG A 107 -37.15 -4.51 -11.71
CA ARG A 107 -38.51 -4.46 -11.14
C ARG A 107 -39.61 -4.82 -12.14
N ARG A 108 -39.48 -4.40 -13.40
CA ARG A 108 -40.45 -4.74 -14.46
C ARG A 108 -40.44 -6.23 -14.78
N GLN A 109 -39.25 -6.81 -14.92
CA GLN A 109 -39.07 -8.25 -15.15
C GLN A 109 -39.63 -9.06 -13.97
N GLU A 110 -39.35 -8.65 -12.74
CA GLU A 110 -39.85 -9.31 -11.52
C GLU A 110 -41.38 -9.25 -11.44
N HIS A 111 -41.99 -8.12 -11.80
CA HIS A 111 -43.44 -8.00 -11.91
C HIS A 111 -44.01 -8.94 -12.99
N GLN A 112 -43.37 -9.01 -14.16
CA GLN A 112 -43.80 -9.88 -15.24
C GLN A 112 -43.73 -11.36 -14.85
N ILE A 113 -42.64 -11.78 -14.19
CA ILE A 113 -42.48 -13.15 -13.66
C ILE A 113 -43.60 -13.47 -12.68
N ARG A 114 -43.86 -12.58 -11.70
CA ARG A 114 -44.97 -12.78 -10.73
C ARG A 114 -46.33 -12.93 -11.41
N SER A 115 -46.61 -12.14 -12.44
CA SER A 115 -47.85 -12.24 -13.21
C SER A 115 -47.96 -13.60 -13.90
N LEU A 116 -46.90 -14.01 -14.62
CA LEU A 116 -46.87 -15.30 -15.31
C LEU A 116 -46.96 -16.48 -14.33
N GLU A 117 -46.29 -16.42 -13.19
CA GLU A 117 -46.38 -17.44 -12.13
C GLU A 117 -47.79 -17.54 -11.52
N SER A 118 -48.52 -16.42 -11.41
CA SER A 118 -49.90 -16.44 -10.97
C SER A 118 -50.80 -17.11 -12.01
N ASP A 119 -50.62 -16.77 -13.29
CA ASP A 119 -51.38 -17.37 -14.39
C ASP A 119 -51.10 -18.87 -14.53
N THR A 120 -49.85 -19.31 -14.36
CA THR A 120 -49.50 -20.74 -14.38
C THR A 120 -50.14 -21.47 -13.20
N LYS A 121 -50.09 -20.92 -11.98
CA LYS A 121 -50.77 -21.52 -10.81
C LYS A 121 -52.28 -21.65 -11.01
N ILE A 122 -52.92 -20.64 -11.61
CA ILE A 122 -54.35 -20.69 -11.91
C ILE A 122 -54.63 -21.80 -12.94
N LYS A 123 -53.84 -21.88 -14.01
CA LYS A 123 -53.97 -22.93 -15.04
C LYS A 123 -53.74 -24.33 -14.45
N GLU A 124 -52.73 -24.51 -13.61
CA GLU A 124 -52.45 -25.77 -12.90
C GLU A 124 -53.60 -26.17 -11.98
N ALA A 125 -54.17 -25.23 -11.22
CA ALA A 125 -55.32 -25.50 -10.35
C ALA A 125 -56.56 -25.93 -11.15
N LEU A 126 -56.83 -25.28 -12.29
CA LEU A 126 -57.92 -25.67 -13.19
C LEU A 126 -57.72 -27.05 -13.80
N LEU A 127 -56.51 -27.34 -14.31
CA LEU A 127 -56.16 -28.65 -14.83
C LEU A 127 -56.28 -29.73 -13.75
N ARG A 128 -55.83 -29.44 -12.53
CA ARG A 128 -55.96 -30.36 -11.39
C ARG A 128 -57.43 -30.64 -11.08
N ARG A 129 -58.28 -29.62 -10.99
CA ARG A 129 -59.73 -29.78 -10.77
C ARG A 129 -60.37 -30.63 -11.88
N LYS A 130 -60.03 -30.37 -13.15
CA LYS A 130 -60.51 -31.15 -14.29
C LYS A 130 -60.02 -32.60 -14.23
N ASN A 131 -58.78 -32.82 -13.84
CA ASN A 131 -58.22 -34.16 -13.69
C ASN A 131 -58.85 -34.92 -12.52
N GLU A 132 -59.20 -34.22 -11.43
CA GLU A 132 -59.97 -34.76 -10.30
C GLU A 132 -61.40 -35.11 -10.70
N GLU A 133 -62.09 -34.28 -11.50
CA GLU A 133 -63.41 -34.57 -12.09
C GLU A 133 -63.36 -35.80 -13.00
N VAL A 134 -62.40 -35.88 -13.93
CA VAL A 134 -62.21 -37.04 -14.82
C VAL A 134 -61.89 -38.30 -14.01
N SER A 135 -61.03 -38.19 -13.00
CA SER A 135 -60.69 -39.31 -12.12
C SER A 135 -61.89 -39.75 -11.27
N ALA A 136 -62.72 -38.82 -10.80
CA ALA A 136 -63.94 -39.12 -10.07
C ALA A 136 -64.96 -39.84 -10.95
N LEU A 137 -65.14 -39.41 -12.21
CA LEU A 137 -65.97 -40.12 -13.18
C LEU A 137 -65.45 -41.53 -13.45
N ARG A 138 -64.14 -41.69 -13.69
CA ARG A 138 -63.51 -43.02 -13.86
C ARG A 138 -63.67 -43.90 -12.61
N ARG A 139 -63.57 -43.32 -11.41
CA ARG A 139 -63.83 -44.01 -10.15
C ARG A 139 -65.29 -44.38 -10.02
N ALA A 140 -66.24 -43.49 -10.31
CA ALA A 140 -67.67 -43.76 -10.29
C ALA A 140 -68.04 -44.92 -11.22
N THR A 141 -67.47 -44.96 -12.43
CA THR A 141 -67.62 -46.07 -13.38
C THR A 141 -66.98 -47.37 -12.87
N ARG A 142 -65.83 -47.32 -12.17
CA ARG A 142 -65.20 -48.49 -11.52
C ARG A 142 -65.94 -48.97 -10.26
N THR A 143 -66.47 -48.07 -9.43
CA THR A 143 -67.24 -48.40 -8.22
C THR A 143 -68.65 -48.89 -8.53
N ASN A 144 -69.19 -48.58 -9.71
CA ASN A 144 -70.39 -49.25 -10.22
C ASN A 144 -70.16 -50.76 -10.46
N MET A 145 -68.91 -51.22 -10.39
CA MET A 145 -68.50 -52.63 -10.52
C MET A 145 -67.67 -53.15 -9.33
N SER A 146 -67.57 -52.44 -8.21
CA SER A 146 -66.91 -52.99 -7.00
C SER A 146 -67.21 -52.15 -5.75
N ASN A 147 -68.31 -52.48 -5.06
CA ASN A 147 -68.68 -51.92 -3.75
C ASN A 147 -69.22 -53.02 -2.82
N LYS A 148 -68.50 -54.14 -2.70
CA LYS A 148 -68.81 -55.18 -1.69
C LYS A 148 -67.64 -55.64 -0.82
N ALA A 149 -66.48 -54.98 -0.86
CA ALA A 149 -65.36 -55.39 -0.02
C ALA A 149 -64.41 -54.22 0.33
N ALA A 150 -64.72 -53.48 1.39
CA ALA A 150 -63.72 -52.84 2.25
C ALA A 150 -64.44 -52.24 3.47
N GLY A 151 -64.49 -53.03 4.54
CA GLY A 151 -65.02 -52.62 5.83
C GLY A 151 -64.28 -51.40 6.40
N ARG A 152 -65.07 -50.52 6.99
CA ARG A 152 -64.68 -49.38 7.81
C ARG A 152 -63.65 -49.77 8.89
N VAL A 153 -62.56 -49.02 8.97
CA VAL A 153 -61.85 -48.75 10.23
C VAL A 153 -61.50 -47.27 10.27
N GLY A 154 -62.09 -46.53 11.22
CA GLY A 154 -61.86 -45.09 11.39
C GLY A 154 -60.52 -44.81 12.09
N PRO A 155 -59.90 -43.63 11.88
CA PRO A 155 -58.66 -43.28 12.56
C PRO A 155 -58.96 -42.85 14.00
N ARG A 156 -58.38 -43.57 14.96
CA ARG A 156 -58.43 -43.25 16.39
C ARG A 156 -57.52 -42.04 16.66
N HIS A 157 -58.12 -40.94 17.09
CA HIS A 157 -57.44 -39.76 17.64
C HIS A 157 -56.58 -40.16 18.86
N THR A 158 -55.26 -39.98 18.76
CA THR A 158 -54.35 -39.93 19.91
C THR A 158 -53.90 -38.48 20.10
N THR A 159 -54.53 -37.81 21.06
CA THR A 159 -54.09 -36.51 21.57
C THR A 159 -52.86 -36.69 22.46
N THR A 160 -51.67 -36.70 21.86
CA THR A 160 -50.44 -36.40 22.58
C THR A 160 -50.15 -34.91 22.40
N ARG A 161 -50.32 -34.19 23.51
CA ARG A 161 -49.97 -32.79 23.72
C ARG A 161 -48.44 -32.64 23.63
N SER A 162 -47.92 -32.63 22.41
CA SER A 162 -46.57 -32.17 22.10
C SER A 162 -46.64 -30.67 21.83
N LYS A 163 -45.76 -29.88 22.44
CA LYS A 163 -45.55 -28.47 22.07
C LYS A 163 -45.04 -28.46 20.63
N THR A 164 -45.94 -28.45 19.66
CA THR A 164 -45.59 -28.27 18.26
C THR A 164 -45.11 -26.83 18.12
N ILE A 165 -43.79 -26.65 18.01
CA ILE A 165 -43.23 -25.41 17.49
C ILE A 165 -43.85 -25.25 16.10
N ASN A 166 -44.73 -24.26 15.94
CA ASN A 166 -45.44 -24.01 14.69
C ASN A 166 -44.42 -23.71 13.59
N PHE A 167 -44.03 -24.73 12.83
CA PHE A 167 -43.17 -24.60 11.67
C PHE A 167 -43.90 -23.75 10.62
N SER A 168 -43.42 -22.53 10.41
CA SER A 168 -43.92 -21.65 9.36
C SER A 168 -43.02 -21.78 8.13
N PRO A 169 -43.52 -22.33 7.00
CA PRO A 169 -42.75 -22.46 5.77
C PRO A 169 -42.19 -21.12 5.26
N LYS A 170 -42.89 -20.01 5.54
CA LYS A 170 -42.45 -18.65 5.18
C LYS A 170 -41.22 -18.23 5.99
N VAL A 171 -41.22 -18.48 7.31
CA VAL A 171 -40.09 -18.16 8.19
C VAL A 171 -38.89 -19.06 7.86
N ALA A 172 -39.13 -20.34 7.61
CA ALA A 172 -38.09 -21.27 7.17
C ALA A 172 -37.45 -20.83 5.85
N LYS A 173 -38.25 -20.42 4.86
CA LYS A 173 -37.76 -19.89 3.58
C LYS A 173 -36.94 -18.60 3.75
N GLN A 174 -37.38 -17.69 4.63
CA GLN A 174 -36.63 -16.47 4.92
C GLN A 174 -35.28 -16.77 5.58
N LYS A 175 -35.24 -17.70 6.55
CA LYS A 175 -33.99 -18.16 7.17
C LYS A 175 -33.04 -18.79 6.15
N TRP A 176 -33.57 -19.63 5.26
CA TRP A 176 -32.78 -20.22 4.17
C TRP A 176 -32.19 -19.16 3.23
N GLN A 177 -33.00 -18.19 2.79
CA GLN A 177 -32.53 -17.09 1.94
C GLN A 177 -31.48 -16.22 2.65
N ALA A 178 -31.57 -16.03 3.96
CA ALA A 178 -30.55 -15.33 4.74
C ALA A 178 -29.23 -16.13 4.77
N MET A 179 -29.29 -17.44 5.00
CA MET A 179 -28.12 -18.32 4.92
C MET A 179 -27.50 -18.32 3.53
N GLU A 180 -28.30 -18.43 2.47
CA GLU A 180 -27.85 -18.39 1.07
C GLU A 180 -27.11 -17.08 0.76
N LYS A 181 -27.69 -15.93 1.12
CA LYS A 181 -27.01 -14.62 0.97
C LYS A 181 -25.72 -14.53 1.76
N ASN A 182 -25.67 -15.09 2.97
CA ASN A 182 -24.48 -15.11 3.81
C ASN A 182 -23.37 -15.97 3.20
N ILE A 183 -23.72 -17.15 2.67
CA ILE A 183 -22.77 -18.03 1.97
C ILE A 183 -22.23 -17.34 0.72
N SER A 184 -23.09 -16.70 -0.10
CA SER A 184 -22.63 -15.94 -1.26
C SER A 184 -21.70 -14.79 -0.87
N LYS A 185 -22.03 -14.05 0.19
CA LYS A 185 -21.17 -12.97 0.71
C LYS A 185 -19.82 -13.50 1.20
N MET A 186 -19.81 -14.65 1.87
CA MET A 186 -18.60 -15.30 2.35
C MET A 186 -17.72 -15.77 1.19
N ALA A 187 -18.31 -16.36 0.15
CA ALA A 187 -17.59 -16.76 -1.06
C ALA A 187 -16.95 -15.55 -1.78
N LEU A 188 -17.71 -14.45 -1.93
CA LEU A 188 -17.20 -13.21 -2.52
C LEU A 188 -16.07 -12.59 -1.68
N ASN A 189 -16.23 -12.55 -0.36
CA ASN A 189 -15.17 -12.06 0.53
C ASN A 189 -13.91 -12.93 0.44
N LYS A 190 -14.06 -14.27 0.41
CA LYS A 190 -12.92 -15.19 0.25
C LYS A 190 -12.21 -14.98 -1.07
N GLN A 191 -12.96 -14.77 -2.16
CA GLN A 191 -12.38 -14.43 -3.46
C GLN A 191 -11.65 -13.08 -3.45
N ALA A 192 -12.18 -12.08 -2.77
CA ALA A 192 -11.55 -10.77 -2.62
C ALA A 192 -10.24 -10.85 -1.82
N VAL A 193 -10.23 -11.59 -0.70
CA VAL A 193 -9.01 -11.85 0.08
C VAL A 193 -7.96 -12.55 -0.77
N ALA A 194 -8.31 -13.62 -1.48
CA ALA A 194 -7.40 -14.33 -2.38
C ALA A 194 -6.87 -13.46 -3.54
N ALA A 195 -7.60 -12.40 -3.93
CA ALA A 195 -7.12 -11.43 -4.90
C ALA A 195 -6.09 -10.46 -4.28
N ILE A 196 -6.33 -10.00 -3.05
CA ILE A 196 -5.39 -9.15 -2.31
C ILE A 196 -4.11 -9.92 -2.00
N GLU A 197 -4.21 -11.20 -1.61
CA GLU A 197 -3.05 -12.07 -1.33
C GLU A 197 -2.14 -12.23 -2.55
N ARG A 198 -2.72 -12.53 -3.72
CA ARG A 198 -1.95 -12.62 -4.98
C ARG A 198 -1.28 -11.30 -5.37
N GLU A 199 -1.96 -10.17 -5.14
CA GLU A 199 -1.37 -8.86 -5.41
C GLU A 199 -0.25 -8.53 -4.43
N MET A 200 -0.40 -8.89 -3.15
CA MET A 200 0.64 -8.75 -2.13
C MET A 200 1.88 -9.57 -2.50
N GLU A 201 1.72 -10.81 -2.96
CA GLU A 201 2.83 -11.64 -3.46
C GLU A 201 3.56 -10.96 -4.63
N ARG A 202 2.82 -10.39 -5.58
CA ARG A 202 3.38 -9.63 -6.70
C ARG A 202 4.17 -8.41 -6.22
N GLN A 203 3.66 -7.68 -5.23
CA GLN A 203 4.33 -6.53 -4.62
C GLN A 203 5.61 -6.93 -3.89
N ILE A 204 5.62 -8.09 -3.21
CA ILE A 204 6.82 -8.63 -2.57
C ILE A 204 7.89 -8.92 -3.62
N THR A 205 7.53 -9.56 -4.74
CA THR A 205 8.47 -9.81 -5.85
C THR A 205 9.02 -8.50 -6.44
N GLU A 206 8.17 -7.48 -6.61
CA GLU A 206 8.63 -6.18 -7.11
C GLU A 206 9.57 -5.48 -6.14
N ARG A 207 9.28 -5.53 -4.83
CA ARG A 207 10.18 -5.03 -3.79
C ARG A 207 11.53 -5.73 -3.85
N GLU A 208 11.55 -7.06 -3.99
CA GLU A 208 12.80 -7.82 -4.14
C GLU A 208 13.56 -7.37 -5.39
N ARG A 209 12.88 -7.20 -6.54
CA ARG A 209 13.50 -6.70 -7.77
C ARG A 209 14.15 -5.32 -7.57
N LEU A 210 13.42 -4.38 -6.96
CA LEU A 210 13.91 -3.03 -6.65
C LEU A 210 15.08 -3.05 -5.67
N SER A 211 15.05 -3.91 -4.65
CA SER A 211 16.17 -4.09 -3.71
C SER A 211 17.43 -4.58 -4.42
N HIS A 212 17.32 -5.54 -5.34
CA HIS A 212 18.47 -6.00 -6.13
C HIS A 212 19.03 -4.90 -7.04
N GLU A 213 18.16 -4.05 -7.59
CA GLU A 213 18.56 -2.90 -8.42
C GLU A 213 19.26 -1.83 -7.57
N LEU A 214 18.72 -1.54 -6.38
CA LEU A 214 19.33 -0.63 -5.40
C LEU A 214 20.73 -1.10 -4.99
N GLU A 215 20.91 -2.39 -4.71
CA GLU A 215 22.22 -2.94 -4.38
C GLU A 215 23.23 -2.79 -5.53
N LYS A 216 22.78 -3.00 -6.77
CA LYS A 216 23.64 -2.83 -7.96
C LYS A 216 24.08 -1.37 -8.12
N LEU A 217 23.15 -0.43 -8.05
CA LEU A 217 23.46 1.01 -8.16
C LEU A 217 24.35 1.48 -7.01
N THR A 218 24.10 1.02 -5.78
CA THR A 218 24.93 1.35 -4.62
C THR A 218 26.36 0.83 -4.79
N ARG A 219 26.53 -0.44 -5.21
CA ARG A 219 27.87 -1.00 -5.52
C ARG A 219 28.56 -0.23 -6.65
N GLN A 220 27.82 0.15 -7.68
CA GLN A 220 28.34 0.95 -8.79
C GLN A 220 28.82 2.33 -8.32
N ARG A 221 28.04 3.01 -7.48
CA ARG A 221 28.41 4.30 -6.88
C ARG A 221 29.66 4.18 -6.01
N ASP A 222 29.76 3.14 -5.18
CA ASP A 222 30.94 2.89 -4.34
C ASP A 222 32.21 2.66 -5.15
N LEU A 223 32.12 1.92 -6.27
CA LEU A 223 33.25 1.70 -7.18
C LEU A 223 33.71 3.01 -7.84
N MET A 224 32.76 3.80 -8.33
CA MET A 224 33.04 5.09 -9.00
C MET A 224 33.62 6.13 -8.03
N CYS A 225 33.18 6.10 -6.77
CA CYS A 225 33.72 6.94 -5.71
C CYS A 225 35.19 6.59 -5.40
N ARG A 226 35.55 5.30 -5.45
CA ARG A 226 36.93 4.83 -5.22
C ARG A 226 37.87 5.10 -6.40
N SER A 227 37.35 5.14 -7.63
CA SER A 227 38.14 5.43 -8.84
C SER A 227 38.38 6.93 -9.06
N GLY A 228 37.83 7.81 -8.22
CA GLY A 228 37.99 9.26 -8.36
C GLY A 228 37.23 9.85 -9.56
N THR A 229 36.09 9.25 -9.91
CA THR A 229 35.24 9.70 -11.03
C THR A 229 34.57 11.05 -10.73
N GLU A 230 34.20 11.80 -11.77
CA GLU A 230 33.55 13.12 -11.64
C GLU A 230 32.35 13.12 -10.70
N GLU A 231 32.27 14.15 -9.85
CA GLU A 231 31.24 14.32 -8.81
C GLU A 231 29.82 14.41 -9.39
N VAL A 232 29.67 14.93 -10.62
CA VAL A 232 28.39 15.02 -11.32
C VAL A 232 27.80 13.63 -11.60
N LEU A 233 28.62 12.67 -12.03
CA LEU A 233 28.17 11.29 -12.30
C LEU A 233 27.82 10.54 -11.01
N LEU A 234 28.45 10.89 -9.89
CA LEU A 234 28.11 10.35 -8.58
C LEU A 234 26.75 10.90 -8.11
N GLN A 235 26.50 12.19 -8.30
CA GLN A 235 25.20 12.80 -8.01
C GLN A 235 24.07 12.17 -8.83
N ASP A 236 24.27 11.93 -10.12
CA ASP A 236 23.28 11.24 -10.98
C ASP A 236 22.96 9.82 -10.49
N LEU A 237 23.95 9.11 -9.92
CA LEU A 237 23.76 7.78 -9.33
C LEU A 237 23.04 7.87 -7.97
N ASP A 238 23.40 8.85 -7.15
CA ASP A 238 22.72 9.08 -5.86
C ASP A 238 21.25 9.48 -6.09
N GLU A 239 20.92 10.32 -7.08
CA GLU A 239 19.53 10.60 -7.45
C GLU A 239 18.75 9.32 -7.86
N GLN A 240 19.40 8.41 -8.60
CA GLN A 240 18.78 7.13 -8.98
C GLN A 240 18.59 6.20 -7.78
N ILE A 241 19.56 6.14 -6.86
CA ILE A 241 19.49 5.36 -5.61
C ILE A 241 18.31 5.88 -4.76
N GLU A 242 18.20 7.19 -4.60
CA GLU A 242 17.15 7.84 -3.81
C GLU A 242 15.76 7.62 -4.43
N ASN A 243 15.67 7.66 -5.76
CA ASN A 243 14.43 7.31 -6.48
C ASN A 243 14.02 5.84 -6.25
N ILE A 244 14.97 4.89 -6.31
CA ILE A 244 14.65 3.48 -6.03
C ILE A 244 14.28 3.27 -4.56
N ARG A 245 14.93 3.96 -3.62
CA ARG A 245 14.55 3.94 -2.19
C ARG A 245 13.11 4.39 -1.99
N ALA A 246 12.72 5.51 -2.59
CA ALA A 246 11.34 6.00 -2.54
C ALA A 246 10.34 5.00 -3.15
N ASN A 247 10.70 4.33 -4.25
CA ASN A 247 9.85 3.29 -4.85
C ASN A 247 9.70 2.06 -3.94
N ILE A 248 10.77 1.65 -3.25
CA ILE A 248 10.72 0.55 -2.27
C ILE A 248 9.80 0.93 -1.09
N GLU A 249 9.91 2.15 -0.57
CA GLU A 249 9.04 2.66 0.50
C GLU A 249 7.56 2.63 0.09
N TYR A 250 7.26 3.10 -1.12
CA TYR A 250 5.90 3.04 -1.68
C TYR A 250 5.36 1.60 -1.79
N VAL A 251 6.17 0.67 -2.31
CA VAL A 251 5.76 -0.74 -2.38
C VAL A 251 5.55 -1.32 -0.99
N GLN A 252 6.38 -0.94 -0.03
CA GLN A 252 6.27 -1.38 1.36
C GLN A 252 4.99 -0.87 2.05
N GLU A 253 4.56 0.37 1.79
CA GLU A 253 3.29 0.92 2.27
C GLU A 253 2.10 0.14 1.69
N ASN A 254 2.13 -0.18 0.39
CA ASN A 254 1.07 -0.96 -0.25
C ASN A 254 0.98 -2.40 0.30
N ILE A 255 2.12 -3.03 0.58
CA ILE A 255 2.16 -4.35 1.23
C ILE A 255 1.54 -4.25 2.63
N ALA A 256 1.88 -3.21 3.40
CA ALA A 256 1.32 -3.01 4.74
C ALA A 256 -0.22 -2.83 4.70
N GLU A 257 -0.74 -2.06 3.75
CA GLU A 257 -2.18 -1.89 3.55
C GLU A 257 -2.86 -3.21 3.15
N ALA A 258 -2.27 -3.96 2.21
CA ALA A 258 -2.78 -5.27 1.80
C ALA A 258 -2.86 -6.24 3.00
N GLN A 259 -1.83 -6.28 3.83
CA GLN A 259 -1.79 -7.08 5.05
C GLN A 259 -2.86 -6.67 6.05
N GLN A 260 -3.05 -5.37 6.28
CA GLN A 260 -4.11 -4.86 7.17
C GLN A 260 -5.49 -5.31 6.68
N ASN A 261 -5.74 -5.25 5.38
CA ASN A 261 -7.00 -5.66 4.78
C ASN A 261 -7.26 -7.18 4.95
N VAL A 262 -6.24 -8.02 4.75
CA VAL A 262 -6.33 -9.48 4.97
C VAL A 262 -6.62 -9.79 6.45
N VAL A 263 -5.84 -9.20 7.38
CA VAL A 263 -6.02 -9.41 8.82
C VAL A 263 -7.41 -8.97 9.27
N GLN A 264 -7.88 -7.81 8.79
CA GLN A 264 -9.22 -7.32 9.11
C GLN A 264 -10.30 -8.26 8.58
N ALA A 265 -10.15 -8.80 7.37
CA ALA A 265 -11.08 -9.78 6.83
C ALA A 265 -11.13 -11.08 7.66
N HIS A 266 -9.97 -11.58 8.10
CA HIS A 266 -9.86 -12.75 8.98
C HIS A 266 -10.49 -12.49 10.36
N LEU A 267 -10.23 -11.34 10.98
CA LEU A 267 -10.84 -10.95 12.26
C LEU A 267 -12.36 -10.86 12.17
N VAL A 268 -12.90 -10.34 11.06
CA VAL A 268 -14.35 -10.28 10.83
C VAL A 268 -14.94 -11.68 10.66
N SER A 269 -14.21 -12.60 10.03
CA SER A 269 -14.62 -14.01 9.95
C SER A 269 -14.64 -14.65 11.34
N LEU A 270 -13.54 -14.54 12.11
CA LEU A 270 -13.42 -15.10 13.45
C LEU A 270 -14.53 -14.60 14.39
N LYS A 271 -14.82 -13.29 14.37
CA LYS A 271 -15.90 -12.71 15.18
C LYS A 271 -17.26 -13.28 14.79
N ARG A 272 -17.49 -13.55 13.51
CA ARG A 272 -18.73 -14.16 13.03
C ARG A 272 -18.83 -15.62 13.46
N ASP A 273 -17.74 -16.38 13.37
CA ASP A 273 -17.70 -17.78 13.77
C ASP A 273 -17.96 -17.93 15.28
N LEU A 274 -17.43 -17.03 16.11
CA LEU A 274 -17.79 -16.94 17.53
C LEU A 274 -19.27 -16.62 17.76
N THR A 275 -19.84 -15.70 16.97
CA THR A 275 -21.26 -15.31 17.09
C THR A 275 -22.18 -16.48 16.71
N CYS A 276 -21.84 -17.20 15.65
CA CYS A 276 -22.59 -18.37 15.18
C CYS A 276 -22.47 -19.54 16.18
N SER A 277 -21.29 -19.73 16.78
CA SER A 277 -21.03 -20.67 17.87
C SER A 277 -21.89 -20.39 19.11
N PHE A 278 -22.04 -19.11 19.48
CA PHE A 278 -22.91 -18.68 20.59
C PHE A 278 -24.38 -18.95 20.30
N GLU A 279 -24.88 -18.59 19.11
CA GLU A 279 -26.27 -18.85 18.68
C GLU A 279 -26.59 -20.35 18.55
N ALA A 280 -25.61 -21.17 18.15
CA ALA A 280 -25.74 -22.63 18.06
C ALA A 280 -25.74 -23.29 19.45
N SER A 281 -24.96 -22.76 20.41
CA SER A 281 -24.95 -23.22 21.80
C SER A 281 -26.28 -22.95 22.50
N ASP A 282 -26.87 -21.78 22.27
CA ASP A 282 -28.18 -21.40 22.81
C ASP A 282 -29.32 -22.30 22.29
N GLN A 283 -29.21 -22.75 21.03
CA GLN A 283 -30.13 -23.74 20.44
C GLN A 283 -29.88 -25.17 20.96
N ARG A 284 -28.62 -25.59 21.18
CA ARG A 284 -28.29 -26.91 21.75
C ARG A 284 -28.72 -27.08 23.21
N THR A 285 -28.82 -25.98 23.96
CA THR A 285 -29.32 -26.06 25.36
C THR A 285 -30.80 -26.47 25.42
N THR A 286 -31.52 -26.41 24.29
CA THR A 286 -32.90 -26.92 24.14
C THR A 286 -33.00 -28.34 23.58
N ALA A 287 -31.91 -28.97 23.18
CA ALA A 287 -31.88 -30.32 22.60
C ALA A 287 -30.66 -31.10 23.10
N ASN A 288 -30.83 -31.78 24.24
CA ASN A 288 -29.82 -32.71 24.77
C ASN A 288 -29.68 -33.98 23.90
N ASN A 289 -28.43 -34.45 23.85
CA ASN A 289 -27.89 -35.72 23.33
C ASN A 289 -27.36 -35.70 21.87
N ILE A 290 -26.01 -35.64 21.74
CA ILE A 290 -25.10 -36.51 20.93
C ILE A 290 -23.66 -35.91 20.94
N PRO A 291 -22.58 -36.73 20.89
CA PRO A 291 -21.30 -36.45 21.54
C PRO A 291 -20.21 -35.76 20.71
N THR A 292 -19.13 -35.48 21.42
CA THR A 292 -17.99 -34.58 21.28
C THR A 292 -17.06 -34.79 20.07
N ALA A 293 -16.69 -33.64 19.49
CA ALA A 293 -15.44 -33.21 18.83
C ALA A 293 -14.54 -34.22 18.08
N HIS A 294 -14.31 -33.91 16.80
CA HIS A 294 -12.98 -33.97 16.20
C HIS A 294 -12.41 -32.55 16.15
N GLN A 295 -11.22 -32.36 16.72
CA GLN A 295 -10.46 -31.10 16.67
C GLN A 295 -9.89 -30.92 15.26
N ASP A 296 -10.35 -29.87 14.57
CA ASP A 296 -9.75 -29.39 13.32
C ASP A 296 -8.39 -28.74 13.61
N ASN A 297 -7.32 -29.54 13.51
CA ASN A 297 -5.92 -29.07 13.57
C ASN A 297 -5.52 -28.16 12.38
N SER A 298 -6.33 -28.11 11.32
CA SER A 298 -6.04 -27.37 10.08
C SER A 298 -5.99 -25.85 10.29
N LEU A 299 -6.83 -25.29 11.16
CA LEU A 299 -6.90 -23.85 11.41
C LEU A 299 -5.71 -23.35 12.26
N SER A 300 -5.15 -24.21 13.11
CA SER A 300 -3.96 -23.87 13.89
C SER A 300 -2.70 -23.89 13.02
N GLU A 301 -2.64 -24.77 12.04
CA GLU A 301 -1.57 -24.82 11.03
C GLU A 301 -1.59 -23.57 10.14
N GLU A 302 -2.76 -23.17 9.60
CA GLU A 302 -2.90 -21.96 8.78
C GLU A 302 -2.53 -20.68 9.56
N LEU A 303 -2.92 -20.57 10.83
CA LEU A 303 -2.54 -19.44 11.69
C LEU A 303 -1.03 -19.43 12.01
N GLN A 304 -0.41 -20.60 12.10
CA GLN A 304 1.02 -20.73 12.35
C GLN A 304 1.84 -20.40 11.11
N GLU A 305 1.39 -20.79 9.91
CA GLU A 305 1.98 -20.37 8.64
C GLU A 305 1.87 -18.85 8.43
N HIS A 306 0.70 -18.25 8.72
CA HIS A 306 0.53 -16.81 8.65
C HIS A 306 1.43 -16.05 9.64
N ARG A 307 1.66 -16.60 10.85
CA ARG A 307 2.60 -16.06 11.83
C ARG A 307 4.05 -16.14 11.33
N ILE A 308 4.43 -17.24 10.68
CA ILE A 308 5.76 -17.42 10.08
C ILE A 308 5.97 -16.44 8.92
N GLN A 309 4.96 -16.24 8.07
CA GLN A 309 4.95 -15.22 6.99
C GLN A 309 5.16 -13.81 7.54
N LEU A 310 4.43 -13.42 8.59
CA LEU A 310 4.61 -12.12 9.26
C LEU A 310 6.03 -11.93 9.84
N SER A 311 6.62 -13.00 10.39
CA SER A 311 8.00 -12.95 10.94
C SER A 311 9.10 -12.82 9.88
N ARG A 312 8.84 -13.24 8.63
CA ARG A 312 9.78 -13.04 7.51
C ARG A 312 9.74 -11.61 6.98
N VAL A 313 8.61 -10.91 7.12
CA VAL A 313 8.41 -9.55 6.60
C VAL A 313 8.91 -8.48 7.58
N SER A 314 8.98 -8.77 8.88
CA SER A 314 9.43 -7.83 9.91
C SER A 314 10.95 -7.60 9.97
N LYS A 315 11.75 -8.32 9.16
CA LYS A 315 13.20 -8.06 9.07
C LYS A 315 13.44 -6.94 8.05
N LEU A 316 13.59 -5.72 8.56
CA LEU A 316 14.18 -4.60 7.84
C LEU A 316 15.60 -4.99 7.37
N PRO A 317 15.95 -4.86 6.08
CA PRO A 317 17.35 -4.85 5.64
C PRO A 317 17.99 -3.49 5.97
N GLY A 318 17.95 -3.11 7.26
CA GLY A 318 18.44 -1.82 7.76
C GLY A 318 19.32 -1.94 9.02
N GLU A 319 19.28 -3.06 9.74
CA GLU A 319 20.13 -3.25 10.93
C GLU A 319 21.48 -3.93 10.63
N ILE A 320 21.77 -4.27 9.37
CA ILE A 320 23.04 -4.92 8.98
C ILE A 320 24.14 -3.88 8.61
N LEU A 321 23.82 -2.58 8.52
CA LEU A 321 24.78 -1.55 8.11
C LEU A 321 25.16 -0.53 9.19
N THR A 322 24.78 -0.75 10.46
CA THR A 322 25.25 0.06 11.60
C THR A 322 26.16 -0.71 12.58
N GLY A 323 26.56 -1.92 12.23
CA GLY A 323 27.60 -2.68 12.92
C GLY A 323 28.96 -2.54 12.23
N ALA A 324 29.39 -1.31 11.94
CA ALA A 324 30.80 -1.07 11.64
C ALA A 324 31.57 -1.23 12.95
N ASP A 325 32.35 -2.30 13.05
CA ASP A 325 33.35 -2.52 14.09
C ASP A 325 34.26 -1.28 14.20
N ILE A 326 33.92 -0.38 15.12
CA ILE A 326 34.86 0.51 15.78
C ILE A 326 35.40 -0.27 16.98
N ALA A 327 36.27 -1.24 16.71
CA ALA A 327 37.02 -1.94 17.74
C ALA A 327 38.38 -2.36 17.16
N GLY A 328 39.27 -1.39 16.99
CA GLY A 328 40.61 -1.65 16.48
C GLY A 328 41.48 -0.42 16.35
N GLN A 329 41.65 0.36 17.43
CA GLN A 329 42.82 1.21 17.69
C GLN A 329 42.66 1.92 19.06
N ASN A 330 43.25 1.32 20.10
CA ASN A 330 43.95 1.96 21.24
C ASN A 330 44.01 1.00 22.43
N LEU A 331 45.00 0.10 22.38
CA LEU A 331 45.96 -0.27 23.46
C LEU A 331 46.71 -1.52 23.03
#